data_AF-A0A368KNP5-F1
#
_entry.id   AF-A0A368KNP5-F1
#
_cell.length_a   1.000
_cell.length_b   1.000
_cell.length_c   1.000
_cell.angle_alpha   90.00
_cell.angle_beta   90.00
_cell.angle_gamma   90.00
#
_symmetry.space_group_name_H-M   'P 1'
#
loop_
_entity.id
_entity.type
_entity.pdbx_description
1 polymer ?
#
loop_
_entity_poly.entity_id
_entity_poly.type
_entity_poly.pdbx_seq_one_letter_code
_entity_poly.pdbx_strand_id
1 'polypeptide(L)' 'MQKIKNVFDAILKFGHDEDFVPDAGDEFVPTDAPAGSEAKIEVLRRRVEQGLPLWHEEDRCDYTGLTGAIRPRE' A
#
# COMPACT_ATOMS: atom_id res chain seq x y z
N MET A 1 25.82 -10.09 -4.21
CA MET A 1 24.76 -10.39 -3.21
C MET A 1 23.49 -9.69 -3.69
N GLN A 2 22.40 -10.42 -3.93
CA GLN A 2 21.14 -9.81 -4.38
C GLN A 2 20.60 -8.92 -3.25
N LYS A 3 20.38 -7.63 -3.55
CA LYS A 3 19.81 -6.67 -2.60
C LYS A 3 18.33 -7.00 -2.41
N ILE A 4 17.89 -7.14 -1.16
CA ILE A 4 16.47 -7.32 -0.85
C ILE A 4 15.80 -5.96 -1.02
N LYS A 5 14.90 -5.85 -1.99
CA LYS A 5 14.18 -4.60 -2.23
C LYS A 5 12.84 -4.58 -1.51
N ASN A 6 12.10 -5.70 -1.56
CA ASN A 6 10.77 -5.80 -0.97
C ASN A 6 10.54 -7.15 -0.28
N VAL A 7 9.34 -7.32 0.27
CA VAL A 7 8.92 -8.53 0.98
C VAL A 7 8.99 -9.79 0.12
N PHE A 8 8.71 -9.69 -1.19
CA PHE A 8 8.77 -10.84 -2.08
C PHE A 8 10.20 -11.32 -2.29
N ASP A 9 11.18 -10.41 -2.37
CA ASP A 9 12.59 -10.78 -2.44
C ASP A 9 13.05 -11.47 -1.14
N ALA A 10 12.56 -11.02 0.02
CA ALA A 10 12.85 -11.64 1.30
C ALA A 10 12.31 -13.07 1.37
N ILE A 11 11.02 -13.27 1.02
CA ILE A 11 10.39 -14.60 0.95
C ILE A 11 11.13 -15.49 -0.05
N LEU A 12 11.45 -14.99 -1.24
CA LEU A 12 12.14 -15.77 -2.25
C LEU A 12 13.54 -16.22 -1.80
N LYS A 13 14.25 -15.38 -1.04
CA LYS A 13 15.61 -15.65 -0.59
C LYS A 13 15.68 -16.50 0.68
N PHE A 14 14.79 -16.25 1.64
CA PHE A 14 14.87 -16.81 2.99
C PHE A 14 13.74 -17.81 3.29
N GLY A 15 12.68 -17.84 2.49
CA GLY A 15 11.49 -18.67 2.70
C GLY A 15 10.48 -18.07 3.68
N HIS A 16 10.74 -16.88 4.22
CA HIS A 16 9.87 -16.14 5.13
C HIS A 16 10.16 -14.62 5.05
N ASP A 17 9.29 -13.81 5.67
CA ASP A 17 9.41 -12.35 5.75
C ASP A 17 9.53 -11.79 7.17
N GLU A 18 9.61 -12.64 8.21
CA GLU A 18 9.59 -12.22 9.62
C GLU A 18 10.60 -11.11 9.98
N ASP A 19 11.76 -11.09 9.31
CA ASP A 19 12.82 -10.10 9.52
C ASP A 19 12.80 -8.94 8.49
N PHE A 20 11.87 -8.96 7.53
CA PHE A 20 11.75 -7.89 6.55
C PHE A 20 11.08 -6.67 7.17
N VAL A 21 11.82 -5.56 7.19
CA VAL A 21 11.31 -4.26 7.62
C VAL A 21 11.28 -3.33 6.40
N PRO A 22 10.11 -2.79 6.02
CA PRO A 22 10.02 -1.84 4.92
C PRO A 22 10.71 -0.52 5.26
N ASP A 23 11.16 0.20 4.23
CA ASP A 23 11.82 1.51 4.37
C ASP A 23 10.91 2.60 3.83
N ALA A 24 10.61 3.62 4.63
CA ALA A 24 9.75 4.72 4.22
C ALA A 24 10.38 5.55 3.08
N GLY A 25 11.70 5.77 3.07
CA GLY A 25 12.34 6.58 2.03
C GLY A 25 11.63 7.91 1.71
N ASP A 26 11.99 8.52 0.58
CA ASP A 26 11.42 9.81 0.16
C ASP A 26 10.14 9.66 -0.70
N GLU A 27 9.90 8.48 -1.26
CA GLU A 27 8.74 8.20 -2.14
C GLU A 27 7.47 7.82 -1.36
N PHE A 28 7.55 7.68 -0.04
CA PHE A 28 6.41 7.32 0.81
C PHE A 28 5.55 8.53 1.12
N VAL A 29 4.62 8.80 0.19
CA VAL A 29 3.63 9.87 0.30
C VAL A 29 2.24 9.32 0.66
N PRO A 30 1.41 10.09 1.38
CA PRO A 30 0.04 9.69 1.67
C PRO A 30 -0.83 9.63 0.40
N THR A 31 -1.91 8.86 0.47
CA THR A 31 -2.95 8.86 -0.57
C THR A 31 -4.32 9.22 0.01
N ASP A 32 -5.01 10.10 -0.69
CA ASP A 32 -6.39 10.49 -0.40
C ASP A 32 -7.42 9.58 -1.09
N ALA A 33 -6.98 8.48 -1.74
CA ALA A 33 -7.88 7.57 -2.43
C ALA A 33 -8.88 6.90 -1.43
N PRO A 34 -10.16 6.76 -1.79
CA PRO A 34 -11.16 6.13 -0.92
C PRO A 34 -10.83 4.68 -0.58
N ALA A 35 -11.21 4.25 0.63
CA ALA A 35 -11.09 2.86 1.04
C ALA A 35 -11.80 1.92 0.05
N GLY A 36 -11.14 0.82 -0.32
CA GLY A 36 -11.66 -0.17 -1.27
C GLY A 36 -11.68 0.26 -2.74
N SER A 37 -11.33 1.51 -3.07
CA SER A 37 -11.22 1.95 -4.46
C SER A 37 -10.05 1.29 -5.19
N GLU A 38 -10.17 1.10 -6.50
CA GLU A 38 -9.07 0.61 -7.34
C GLU A 38 -7.82 1.50 -7.23
N ALA A 39 -8.01 2.81 -7.12
CA ALA A 39 -6.92 3.77 -6.94
C ALA A 39 -6.15 3.53 -5.63
N LYS A 40 -6.85 3.27 -4.52
CA LYS A 40 -6.21 2.96 -3.23
C LYS A 40 -5.45 1.64 -3.32
N ILE A 41 -6.07 0.61 -3.91
CA ILE A 41 -5.44 -0.71 -4.10
C ILE A 41 -4.16 -0.60 -4.92
N GLU A 42 -4.18 0.18 -6.01
CA GLU A 42 -3.02 0.40 -6.87
C GLU A 42 -1.87 1.12 -6.14
N VAL A 43 -2.16 2.12 -5.31
CA VAL A 43 -1.14 2.78 -4.47
C VAL A 43 -0.52 1.79 -3.49
N LEU A 44 -1.33 1.03 -2.78
CA LEU A 44 -0.86 0.05 -1.80
C LEU A 44 -0.01 -1.05 -2.45
N ARG A 45 -0.41 -1.54 -3.63
CA ARG A 45 0.36 -2.49 -4.43
C ARG A 45 1.75 -1.96 -4.77
N ARG A 46 1.85 -0.72 -5.26
CA ARG A 46 3.14 -0.09 -5.59
C ARG A 46 4.05 0.05 -4.38
N ARG A 47 3.50 0.44 -3.22
CA ARG A 47 4.27 0.52 -1.96
C ARG A 47 4.93 -0.82 -1.63
N VAL A 48 4.17 -1.92 -1.71
CA VAL A 48 4.73 -3.26 -1.48
C VAL A 48 5.83 -3.60 -2.50
N GLU A 49 5.63 -3.32 -3.79
CA GLU A 49 6.63 -3.58 -4.83
C GLU A 49 7.93 -2.78 -4.66
N GLN A 50 7.82 -1.59 -4.08
CA GLN A 50 8.95 -0.70 -3.79
C GLN A 50 9.65 -1.01 -2.47
N GLY A 51 9.03 -1.81 -1.59
CA GLY A 51 9.54 -2.09 -0.24
C GLY A 51 9.19 -1.02 0.79
N LEU A 52 8.18 -0.19 0.50
CA LEU A 52 7.68 0.86 1.38
C LEU A 52 6.69 0.29 2.41
N PRO A 53 6.45 0.99 3.54
CA PRO A 53 5.37 0.64 4.46
C PRO A 53 4.03 0.66 3.74
N LEU A 54 3.13 -0.24 4.14
CA LEU A 54 1.82 -0.36 3.49
C LEU A 54 0.95 0.88 3.75
N TRP A 55 0.89 1.33 5.00
CA TRP A 55 0.00 2.40 5.47
C TRP A 55 0.79 3.64 5.86
N HIS A 56 0.39 4.78 5.31
CA HIS A 56 0.88 6.09 5.77
C HIS A 56 -0.06 6.64 6.85
N GLU A 57 0.44 7.31 7.88
CA GLU A 57 -0.40 7.83 8.98
C GLU A 57 -1.42 8.87 8.48
N GLU A 58 -1.04 9.64 7.47
CA GLU A 58 -1.91 10.62 6.78
C GLU A 58 -2.70 10.04 5.59
N ASP A 59 -2.71 8.72 5.40
CA ASP A 59 -3.64 8.12 4.43
C ASP A 59 -5.09 8.41 4.83
N ARG A 60 -5.95 8.68 3.84
CA ARG A 60 -7.39 8.78 4.09
C ARG A 60 -7.89 7.54 4.85
N CYS A 61 -8.51 7.78 6.00
CA CYS A 61 -9.03 6.75 6.91
C CYS A 61 -10.56 6.69 6.97
N ASP A 62 -11.26 7.64 6.36
CA ASP A 62 -12.72 7.73 6.36
C ASP A 62 -13.31 8.14 5.00
N TYR A 63 -14.64 8.25 4.95
CA TYR A 63 -15.39 8.66 3.76
C TYR A 63 -15.78 10.15 3.78
N THR A 64 -15.20 10.96 4.68
CA THR A 64 -15.58 12.36 4.84
C THR A 64 -15.31 13.15 3.56
N GLY A 65 -16.32 13.89 3.09
CA GLY A 65 -16.24 14.70 1.87
C GLY A 65 -16.34 13.92 0.56
N LEU A 66 -16.53 12.59 0.59
CA LEU A 66 -16.72 11.80 -0.62
C LEU A 66 -18.19 11.79 -1.06
N THR A 67 -18.40 11.88 -2.38
CA THR A 67 -19.71 11.68 -3.00
C THR A 67 -19.71 10.35 -3.73
N GLY A 68 -20.54 9.41 -3.28
CA GLY A 68 -20.71 8.10 -3.93
C GLY A 68 -21.92 8.07 -4.86
N ALA A 69 -21.79 7.42 -6.01
CA ALA A 69 -22.96 7.12 -6.85
C ALA A 69 -23.79 6.01 -6.20
N ILE A 70 -25.01 6.33 -5.77
CA ILE A 70 -25.97 5.31 -5.34
C ILE A 70 -26.61 4.74 -6.60
N ARG A 71 -26.43 3.44 -6.85
CA ARG A 71 -27.24 2.71 -7.83
C ARG A 71 -28.38 2.01 -7.08
N PRO A 72 -29.63 2.49 -7.21
CA PRO A 72 -30.77 1.80 -6.63
C PRO A 72 -30.80 0.35 -7.14
N ARG A 73 -31.16 -0.59 -6.27
CA ARG A 73 -31.51 -1.94 -6.72
C ARG A 73 -32.82 -1.83 -7.48
N GLU A 74 -32.91 -2.46 -8.66
CA GLU A 74 -34.17 -2.62 -9.40
C GLU A 74 -35.19 -3.42 -8.57
#